data_AF-A0A962UUH5-F1
#
_entry.id   AF-A0A962UUH5-F1
#
_cell.length_a   1.000
_cell.length_b   1.000
_cell.length_c   1.000
_cell.angle_alpha   90.00
_cell.angle_beta   90.00
_cell.angle_gamma   90.00
#
_symmetry.space_group_name_H-M   'P 1'
#
loop_
_entity.id
_entity.type
_entity.pdbx_description
1 polymer ?
#
loop_
_entity_poly.entity_id
_entity_poly.type
_entity_poly.pdbx_seq_one_letter_code
_entity_poly.pdbx_strand_id
1 'polypeptide(L)'
;MRRIIKSRQLFDDNTHHLGLDDPLPLSPCTVPLARWLDEREQLCKHPTPVGVRLSASDDVKPLLPDLSALTLIALEFERFTDGRSYTQARLLRERYDYTGELRAVGAVLRDQLQFME
;
A
#
# COMPACT_ATOMS: atom_id res chain seq x y z
N MET A 1 2.62 -25.28 2.25
CA MET A 1 2.30 -25.15 0.80
C MET A 1 0.79 -25.08 0.63
N ARG A 2 0.21 -23.88 0.52
CA ARG A 2 -1.24 -23.62 0.30
C ARG A 2 -1.39 -22.11 0.06
N ARG A 3 -2.31 -21.58 -0.71
CA ARG A 3 -3.08 -22.03 -1.90
C ARG A 3 -3.49 -20.68 -2.53
N ILE A 4 -3.21 -20.49 -3.81
CA ILE A 4 -3.34 -19.21 -4.53
C ILE A 4 -4.81 -19.04 -4.96
N ILE A 5 -5.48 -17.96 -4.55
CA ILE A 5 -6.80 -17.59 -5.07
C ILE A 5 -6.61 -16.71 -6.31
N LYS A 6 -6.64 -17.29 -7.52
CA LYS A 6 -6.79 -16.51 -8.76
C LYS A 6 -8.14 -15.76 -8.74
N SER A 7 -8.12 -14.47 -9.07
CA SER A 7 -9.24 -13.51 -9.01
C SER A 7 -9.63 -13.10 -7.59
N ARG A 8 -9.47 -11.80 -7.26
CA ARG A 8 -9.74 -11.23 -5.92
C ARG A 8 -8.82 -11.81 -4.84
N GLN A 9 -7.53 -11.86 -5.17
CA GLN A 9 -6.49 -12.53 -4.41
C GLN A 9 -6.10 -11.69 -3.18
N LEU A 10 -6.58 -12.10 -2.01
CA LEU A 10 -6.01 -11.69 -0.72
C LEU A 10 -4.53 -12.09 -0.74
N PHE A 11 -3.64 -11.10 -0.72
CA PHE A 11 -2.20 -11.31 -0.68
C PHE A 11 -1.76 -11.56 0.77
N ASP A 12 -0.88 -12.54 0.96
CA ASP A 12 -0.15 -12.75 2.22
C ASP A 12 0.52 -11.43 2.66
N ASP A 13 0.12 -10.95 3.83
CA ASP A 13 0.54 -9.69 4.45
C ASP A 13 1.92 -9.84 5.13
N ASN A 14 2.92 -10.35 4.41
CA ASN A 14 4.30 -10.40 4.92
C ASN A 14 5.04 -9.06 4.76
N THR A 15 4.35 -7.99 4.34
CA THR A 15 4.95 -6.67 4.18
C THR A 15 4.90 -5.94 5.51
N HIS A 16 6.04 -5.46 5.99
CA HIS A 16 6.07 -4.71 7.24
C HIS A 16 5.43 -3.32 7.02
N HIS A 17 4.41 -3.00 7.81
CA HIS A 17 3.75 -1.70 7.82
C HIS A 17 4.33 -0.82 8.93
N LEU A 18 5.18 0.12 8.55
CA LEU A 18 5.83 1.02 9.50
C LEU A 18 4.95 2.24 9.78
N GLY A 19 5.03 2.75 11.01
CA GLY A 19 4.50 4.06 11.40
C GLY A 19 5.43 5.21 10.99
N LEU A 20 5.12 6.41 11.49
CA LEU A 20 5.87 7.63 11.18
C LEU A 20 7.31 7.58 11.73
N ASP A 21 7.52 6.96 12.90
CA ASP A 21 8.81 6.98 13.60
C ASP A 21 9.47 5.60 13.71
N ASP A 22 8.89 4.56 13.10
CA ASP A 22 9.43 3.20 13.21
C ASP A 22 10.80 3.05 12.51
N PRO A 23 11.73 2.26 13.06
CA PRO A 23 13.01 2.01 12.41
C PRO A 23 12.81 1.23 11.10
N LEU A 24 13.55 1.62 10.05
CA LEU A 24 13.52 0.93 8.75
C LEU A 24 14.14 -0.46 8.89
N PRO A 25 13.42 -1.55 8.58
CA PRO A 25 13.94 -2.90 8.62
C PRO A 25 14.75 -3.21 7.36
N LEU A 26 15.64 -4.21 7.42
CA LEU A 26 16.35 -4.75 6.25
C LEU A 26 15.46 -5.66 5.37
N SER A 27 14.15 -5.42 5.35
CA SER A 27 13.15 -6.15 4.57
C SER A 27 12.26 -5.19 3.79
N PRO A 28 11.52 -5.65 2.77
CA PRO A 28 10.54 -4.83 2.08
C PRO A 28 9.46 -4.36 3.06
N CYS A 29 9.23 -3.04 3.09
CA CYS A 29 8.28 -2.42 4.00
C CYS A 29 7.48 -1.34 3.29
N THR A 30 6.40 -0.89 3.93
CA THR A 30 5.61 0.26 3.48
C THR A 30 5.54 1.29 4.59
N VAL A 31 5.61 2.55 4.20
CA VAL A 31 5.51 3.70 5.11
C VAL A 31 4.29 4.55 4.76
N PRO A 32 3.70 5.30 5.69
CA PRO A 32 2.60 6.22 5.40
C PRO A 32 3.05 7.31 4.42
N LEU A 33 2.12 7.83 3.61
CA LEU A 33 2.40 8.94 2.68
C LEU A 33 3.11 10.11 3.36
N ALA A 34 2.65 10.51 4.55
CA ALA A 34 3.26 11.62 5.30
C ALA A 34 4.76 11.40 5.55
N ARG A 35 5.15 10.18 5.94
CA ARG A 35 6.56 9.82 6.14
C ARG A 35 7.34 9.77 4.84
N TRP A 36 6.74 9.22 3.78
CA TRP A 36 7.37 9.21 2.46
C TRP A 36 7.73 10.63 2.00
N LEU A 37 6.82 11.59 2.18
CA LEU A 37 7.03 12.96 1.74
C LEU A 37 8.13 13.68 2.53
N ASP A 38 8.26 13.38 3.82
CA ASP A 38 9.27 13.95 4.74
C ASP A 38 10.66 13.31 4.55
N GLU A 39 10.72 11.99 4.49
CA GLU A 39 11.96 11.20 4.48
C GLU A 39 12.33 10.66 3.09
N ARG A 40 11.75 11.19 2.00
CA ARG A 40 11.91 10.66 0.61
C ARG A 40 13.34 10.29 0.24
N GLU A 41 14.31 11.14 0.60
CA GLU A 41 15.71 10.96 0.23
C GLU A 41 16.36 9.79 0.97
N GLN A 42 15.96 9.58 2.22
CA GLN A 42 16.45 8.47 3.05
C GLN A 42 15.84 7.15 2.60
N LEU A 43 14.55 7.15 2.27
CA LEU A 43 13.83 5.97 1.81
C LEU A 43 14.29 5.53 0.42
N CYS A 44 14.56 6.45 -0.50
CA CYS A 44 15.13 6.13 -1.81
C CYS A 44 16.56 5.60 -1.76
N LYS A 45 17.33 5.92 -0.71
CA LYS A 45 18.68 5.37 -0.46
C LYS A 45 18.66 4.05 0.30
N HIS A 46 17.48 3.61 0.74
CA HIS A 46 17.34 2.38 1.50
C HIS A 46 17.68 1.16 0.62
N PRO A 47 18.44 0.17 1.14
CA PRO A 47 18.88 -0.97 0.33
C PRO A 47 17.75 -1.90 -0.10
N THR A 48 16.60 -1.88 0.59
CA THR A 48 15.40 -2.62 0.21
C THR A 48 14.32 -1.68 -0.33
N PRO A 49 13.46 -2.14 -1.26
CA PRO A 49 12.38 -1.33 -1.79
C PRO A 49 11.39 -0.97 -0.68
N VAL A 50 11.13 0.33 -0.56
CA VAL A 50 10.12 0.88 0.34
C VAL A 50 8.91 1.28 -0.49
N GLY A 51 7.75 0.72 -0.16
CA GLY A 51 6.47 1.10 -0.74
C GLY A 51 5.78 2.21 0.06
N VAL A 52 4.75 2.81 -0.54
CA VAL A 52 3.96 3.86 0.13
C VAL A 52 2.57 3.35 0.47
N ARG A 53 2.12 3.63 1.68
CA ARG A 53 0.77 3.35 2.15
C ARG A 53 -0.07 4.62 2.12
N LEU A 54 -1.18 4.56 1.41
CA LEU A 54 -2.20 5.60 1.32
C LEU A 54 -3.43 5.17 2.10
N SER A 55 -3.92 6.04 2.97
CA SER A 55 -5.24 5.93 3.59
C SER A 55 -6.33 6.43 2.65
N ALA A 56 -7.58 6.08 2.95
CA ALA A 56 -8.75 6.61 2.26
C ALA A 56 -8.86 8.14 2.27
N SER A 57 -8.22 8.79 3.26
CA SER A 57 -8.22 10.24 3.41
C SER A 57 -7.07 10.94 2.67
N ASP A 58 -6.06 10.19 2.22
CA ASP A 58 -4.90 10.75 1.52
C ASP A 58 -5.23 11.15 0.07
N ASP A 59 -4.47 12.12 -0.46
CA ASP A 59 -4.50 12.47 -1.89
C ASP A 59 -3.33 11.75 -2.59
N VAL A 60 -3.58 11.21 -3.78
CA VAL A 60 -2.55 10.57 -4.62
C VAL A 60 -1.65 11.59 -5.32
N LYS A 61 -2.07 12.85 -5.44
CA LYS A 61 -1.34 13.92 -6.14
C LYS A 61 0.09 14.14 -5.66
N PRO A 62 0.39 14.18 -4.34
CA PRO A 62 1.75 14.36 -3.86
C PRO A 62 2.68 13.22 -4.24
N LEU A 63 2.13 12.04 -4.53
CA LEU A 63 2.87 10.84 -4.90
C LEU A 63 3.21 10.78 -6.39
N LEU A 64 2.52 11.57 -7.23
CA LEU A 64 2.69 11.55 -8.70
C LEU A 64 4.14 11.70 -9.18
N PRO A 65 4.97 12.58 -8.60
CA PRO A 65 6.37 12.73 -9.01
C PRO A 65 7.21 11.47 -8.76
N ASP A 66 6.82 10.66 -7.77
CA ASP A 66 7.57 9.48 -7.31
C ASP A 66 6.98 8.15 -7.84
N LEU A 67 5.84 8.18 -8.54
CA LEU A 67 5.15 6.97 -9.02
C LEU A 67 6.04 6.07 -9.88
N SER A 68 6.96 6.62 -10.66
CA SER A 68 7.88 5.84 -11.50
C SER A 68 8.98 5.13 -10.69
N ALA A 69 9.33 5.65 -9.51
CA ALA A 69 10.30 5.06 -8.60
C ALA A 69 9.66 4.01 -7.68
N LEU A 70 8.37 4.15 -7.41
CA LEU A 70 7.64 3.27 -6.50
C LEU A 70 7.27 1.95 -7.17
N THR A 71 7.78 0.85 -6.62
CA THR A 71 7.44 -0.50 -7.07
C THR A 71 6.17 -1.05 -6.42
N LEU A 72 5.76 -0.48 -5.27
CA LEU A 72 4.60 -0.89 -4.49
C LEU A 72 3.87 0.32 -3.89
N ILE A 73 2.55 0.35 -4.06
CA ILE A 73 1.65 1.24 -3.33
C ILE A 73 0.61 0.39 -2.61
N ALA A 74 0.57 0.51 -1.29
CA ALA A 74 -0.45 -0.08 -0.44
C ALA A 74 -1.60 0.92 -0.25
N LEU A 75 -2.83 0.47 -0.48
CA LEU A 75 -4.05 1.22 -0.25
C LEU A 75 -4.72 0.65 0.99
N GLU A 76 -4.81 1.46 2.03
CA GLU A 76 -5.43 1.08 3.30
C GLU A 76 -6.95 1.25 3.20
N PHE A 77 -7.65 0.18 3.57
CA PHE A 77 -9.10 0.14 3.63
C PHE A 77 -9.51 0.03 5.09
N GLU A 78 -9.95 1.14 5.68
CA GLU A 78 -10.50 1.16 7.04
C GLU A 78 -11.81 0.35 7.12
N ARG A 79 -12.59 0.35 6.04
CA ARG A 79 -13.80 -0.45 5.85
C ARG A 79 -13.86 -0.98 4.43
N PHE A 80 -14.48 -2.15 4.25
CA PHE A 80 -14.70 -2.73 2.91
C PHE A 80 -15.51 -1.81 1.98
N THR A 81 -16.36 -0.96 2.54
CA THR A 81 -17.18 0.01 1.83
C THR A 81 -16.47 1.33 1.53
N ASP A 82 -15.17 1.43 1.78
CA ASP A 82 -14.42 2.66 1.50
C ASP A 82 -14.22 2.87 0.00
N GLY A 83 -15.09 3.67 -0.60
CA GLY A 83 -15.04 4.02 -2.03
C GLY A 83 -13.85 4.89 -2.41
N ARG A 84 -13.19 5.57 -1.45
CA ARG A 84 -12.07 6.46 -1.74
C ARG A 84 -10.83 5.66 -2.09
N SER A 85 -10.51 4.62 -1.33
CA SER A 85 -9.38 3.72 -1.64
C SER A 85 -9.57 3.02 -2.99
N TYR A 86 -10.82 2.64 -3.36
CA TYR A 86 -11.12 2.15 -4.71
C TYR A 86 -10.92 3.20 -5.80
N THR A 87 -11.35 4.43 -5.54
CA THR A 87 -11.17 5.55 -6.47
C THR A 87 -9.69 5.89 -6.68
N GLN A 88 -8.89 5.88 -5.60
CA GLN A 88 -7.44 6.05 -5.67
C GLN A 88 -6.79 4.93 -6.51
N ALA A 89 -7.15 3.66 -6.28
CA ALA A 89 -6.66 2.52 -7.07
C ALA A 89 -6.94 2.71 -8.56
N ARG A 90 -8.18 3.11 -8.88
CA ARG A 90 -8.63 3.35 -10.23
C ARG A 90 -7.87 4.51 -10.88
N LEU A 91 -7.69 5.63 -10.17
CA LEU A 91 -6.91 6.77 -10.66
C LEU A 91 -5.46 6.37 -10.94
N LEU A 92 -4.83 5.62 -10.04
CA LEU A 92 -3.46 5.12 -10.21
C LEU A 92 -3.34 4.27 -11.49
N ARG A 93 -4.28 3.36 -11.75
CA ARG A 93 -4.23 2.51 -12.96
C ARG A 93 -4.66 3.20 -14.25
N GLU A 94 -5.78 3.92 -14.24
CA GLU A 94 -6.42 4.44 -15.46
C GLU A 94 -5.96 5.84 -15.85
N ARG A 95 -5.58 6.68 -14.89
CA ARG A 95 -5.23 8.08 -15.14
C ARG A 95 -3.75 8.36 -15.07
N TYR A 96 -3.06 7.68 -14.15
CA TYR A 96 -1.64 7.89 -13.89
C TYR A 96 -0.78 6.74 -14.42
N ASP A 97 -1.39 5.76 -15.09
CA ASP A 97 -0.72 4.61 -15.71
C ASP A 97 0.32 3.93 -14.80
N TYR A 98 0.04 3.89 -13.50
CA TYR A 98 0.92 3.28 -12.53
C TYR A 98 1.04 1.79 -12.83
N THR A 99 2.25 1.36 -13.19
CA THR A 99 2.55 -0.02 -13.60
C THR A 99 3.02 -0.89 -12.45
N GLY A 100 3.41 -0.28 -11.33
CA GLY A 100 3.85 -1.01 -10.14
C GLY A 100 2.73 -1.79 -9.45
N GLU A 101 3.07 -2.38 -8.32
CA GLU A 101 2.15 -3.21 -7.56
C GLU A 101 1.18 -2.35 -6.75
N LEU A 102 -0.12 -2.62 -6.88
CA LEU A 102 -1.14 -2.05 -6.00
C LEU A 102 -1.62 -3.15 -5.06
N ARG A 103 -1.49 -2.93 -3.75
CA ARG A 103 -1.91 -3.87 -2.71
C ARG A 103 -2.99 -3.24 -1.84
N ALA A 104 -4.07 -3.96 -1.59
CA ALA A 104 -5.07 -3.57 -0.60
C ALA A 104 -4.65 -4.09 0.78
N VAL A 105 -4.62 -3.23 1.80
CA VAL A 105 -4.24 -3.56 3.18
C VAL A 105 -5.30 -3.03 4.16
N GLY A 106 -5.37 -3.57 5.38
CA GLY A 106 -6.33 -3.12 6.40
C GLY A 106 -7.54 -4.05 6.58
N ALA A 107 -8.71 -3.49 6.91
CA ALA A 107 -9.90 -4.23 7.36
C ALA A 107 -10.54 -5.14 6.31
N VAL A 108 -10.09 -5.08 5.05
CA VAL A 108 -10.45 -6.03 3.99
C VAL A 108 -10.18 -7.49 4.42
N LEU A 109 -9.26 -7.71 5.36
CA LEU A 109 -8.93 -9.03 5.94
C LEU A 109 -9.72 -9.37 7.23
N ARG A 110 -10.25 -8.39 7.97
CA ARG A 110 -10.95 -8.65 9.25
C ARG A 110 -12.35 -9.23 9.04
N ASP A 111 -13.03 -8.83 7.96
CA ASP A 111 -14.42 -9.25 7.70
C ASP A 111 -14.56 -10.74 7.33
N GLN A 112 -13.48 -11.40 6.86
CA GLN A 112 -13.52 -12.86 6.60
C GLN A 112 -13.27 -13.73 7.83
N LEU A 113 -12.65 -13.19 8.89
CA LEU A 113 -12.48 -13.94 10.15
C LEU A 113 -13.79 -14.04 10.95
N GLN A 114 -14.78 -13.20 10.64
CA GLN A 114 -16.08 -13.22 11.32
C GLN A 114 -17.13 -14.10 10.62
N PHE A 115 -16.80 -14.66 9.45
CA PHE A 115 -17.66 -15.57 8.68
C PHE A 115 -17.14 -17.02 8.61
N MET A 116 -16.15 -17.39 9.44
CA MET A 116 -15.67 -18.76 9.62
C MET A 116 -15.96 -19.28 11.04
N GLU A 117 -17.23 -19.27 11.42
CA GLU A 117 -17.79 -20.19 12.43
C GLU A 117 -18.67 -21.22 11.72
#